data_AF-I4C466-F1
#
_entry.id   AF-I4C466-F1
#
_cell.length_a   1.000
_cell.length_b   1.000
_cell.length_c   1.000
_cell.angle_alpha   90.00
_cell.angle_beta   90.00
_cell.angle_gamma   90.00
#
_symmetry.space_group_name_H-M   'P 1'
#
loop_
_entity.id
_entity.type
_entity.pdbx_description
1 polymer ?
#
loop_
_entity_poly.entity_id
_entity_poly.type
_entity_poly.pdbx_seq_one_letter_code
_entity_poly.pdbx_strand_id
1 'polypeptide(L)'
;MGNGMVVLWFPGDSRCIAMILRNHWQSRQAFGTSVNMKIPKRLSLNTARTLFLILSMFFLQVGCALTTRDAITYHTFNYPSPPTEKTSVSPDTLMVYHFLLDPEIEMHTLAISCEKGSEKSILKHRWQENPADMITELVLRDLKASGLFARTVDQLSTARYRYALEGLIRQLQGEIKNGKAFARLVIEVSLMDFDAPLGMDKSLMRETYRFEVPSVDSKPESIVAALNQALKDFSTRLRTDIRAALDRHSAKSKR
;
A
#
# COMPACT_ATOMS: atom_id res chain seq x y z
N MET A 1 -43.44 -20.29 0.53
CA MET A 1 -42.76 -20.93 -0.61
C MET A 1 -41.57 -20.06 -0.96
N GLY A 2 -40.37 -20.64 -0.82
CA GLY A 2 -39.11 -19.89 -0.74
C GLY A 2 -38.63 -19.35 -2.09
N ASN A 3 -38.20 -18.10 -2.10
CA ASN A 3 -37.40 -17.55 -3.19
C ASN A 3 -35.93 -17.78 -2.85
N GLY A 4 -35.34 -18.78 -3.52
CA GLY A 4 -33.91 -19.05 -3.46
C GLY A 4 -33.12 -17.90 -4.06
N MET A 5 -32.31 -17.25 -3.22
CA MET A 5 -31.33 -16.27 -3.64
C MET A 5 -30.09 -17.02 -4.15
N VAL A 6 -29.92 -17.08 -5.47
CA VAL A 6 -28.70 -17.61 -6.08
C VAL A 6 -27.73 -16.44 -6.26
N VAL A 7 -26.71 -16.39 -5.41
CA VAL A 7 -25.58 -15.46 -5.54
C VAL A 7 -24.53 -16.14 -6.42
N LEU A 8 -24.44 -15.72 -7.69
CA LEU A 8 -23.33 -16.11 -8.56
C LEU A 8 -22.14 -15.16 -8.31
N TRP A 9 -21.06 -15.73 -7.79
CA TRP A 9 -19.79 -15.06 -7.59
C TRP A 9 -19.02 -15.06 -8.92
N PHE A 10 -18.82 -13.89 -9.53
CA PHE A 10 -17.92 -13.74 -10.69
C PHE A 10 -16.60 -13.14 -10.20
N PRO A 11 -15.46 -13.87 -10.31
CA PRO A 11 -14.16 -13.30 -10.05
C PRO A 11 -13.71 -12.51 -11.29
N GLY A 12 -13.49 -11.21 -11.11
CA GLY A 12 -12.80 -10.38 -12.09
C GLY A 12 -13.72 -9.66 -13.06
N ASP A 13 -14.39 -8.59 -12.61
CA ASP A 13 -14.45 -7.40 -13.45
C ASP A 13 -14.60 -6.12 -12.62
N SER A 14 -13.80 -5.14 -13.01
CA SER A 14 -13.56 -3.87 -12.35
C SER A 14 -14.54 -2.85 -12.90
N ARG A 15 -15.51 -2.39 -12.12
CA ARG A 15 -16.20 -1.09 -12.27
C ARG A 15 -17.25 -0.89 -11.18
N CYS A 16 -17.11 0.16 -10.38
CA CYS A 16 -18.24 0.74 -9.64
C CYS A 16 -19.09 1.56 -10.63
N ILE A 17 -19.92 0.87 -11.43
CA ILE A 17 -21.00 1.51 -12.18
C ILE A 17 -22.31 0.98 -11.60
N ALA A 18 -23.06 1.86 -10.95
CA ALA A 18 -24.46 1.63 -10.66
C ALA A 18 -25.23 1.67 -11.98
N MET A 19 -25.55 0.49 -12.55
CA MET A 19 -26.38 0.39 -13.74
C MET A 19 -27.73 -0.22 -13.34
N ILE A 20 -28.76 0.62 -13.37
CA ILE A 20 -30.17 0.24 -13.25
C ILE A 20 -30.53 -0.50 -14.54
N LEU A 21 -30.65 -1.82 -14.49
CA LEU A 21 -31.22 -2.60 -15.59
C LEU A 21 -32.72 -2.81 -15.34
N ARG A 22 -33.49 -2.01 -16.09
CA ARG A 22 -34.93 -2.05 -16.24
C ARG A 22 -35.29 -3.34 -16.98
N ASN A 23 -36.03 -4.24 -16.31
CA ASN A 23 -36.61 -5.44 -16.90
C ASN A 23 -37.54 -5.06 -18.06
N HIS A 24 -37.20 -5.49 -19.28
CA HIS A 24 -38.14 -5.49 -20.40
C HIS A 24 -38.34 -6.94 -20.86
N TRP A 25 -39.45 -7.50 -20.40
CA TRP A 25 -40.09 -8.69 -20.92
C TRP A 25 -40.88 -8.30 -22.18
N GLN A 26 -40.72 -9.02 -23.29
CA GLN A 26 -41.69 -9.26 -24.39
C GLN A 26 -40.89 -9.94 -25.53
N SER A 27 -40.99 -11.25 -25.73
CA SER A 27 -42.03 -12.02 -26.43
C SER A 27 -41.94 -11.93 -27.97
N ARG A 28 -42.26 -13.07 -28.60
CA ARG A 28 -42.33 -13.40 -30.05
C ARG A 28 -41.02 -13.95 -30.63
N GLN A 29 -41.01 -14.97 -31.48
CA GLN A 29 -42.05 -15.80 -32.09
C GLN A 29 -41.34 -17.05 -32.64
N ALA A 30 -42.03 -18.19 -32.58
CA ALA A 30 -41.67 -19.38 -33.30
C ALA A 30 -41.59 -19.08 -34.82
N PHE A 31 -40.45 -19.37 -35.44
CA PHE A 31 -40.35 -19.57 -36.88
C PHE A 31 -39.71 -20.94 -37.10
N GLY A 32 -40.58 -21.92 -37.36
CA GLY A 32 -40.18 -23.21 -37.90
C GLY A 32 -39.78 -23.00 -39.36
N THR A 33 -38.50 -23.14 -39.65
CA THR A 33 -38.04 -23.45 -41.01
C THR A 33 -37.51 -24.87 -40.99
N SER A 34 -38.27 -25.79 -41.59
CA SER A 34 -37.83 -27.14 -41.87
C SER A 34 -36.63 -27.08 -42.82
N VAL A 35 -35.43 -27.21 -42.28
CA VAL A 35 -34.22 -27.37 -43.08
C VAL A 35 -34.25 -28.78 -43.64
N ASN A 36 -34.40 -28.86 -44.96
CA ASN A 36 -34.42 -30.10 -45.72
C ASN A 36 -32.99 -30.67 -45.75
N MET A 37 -32.65 -31.50 -44.75
CA MET A 37 -31.33 -32.09 -44.58
C MET A 37 -31.15 -33.21 -45.61
N LYS A 38 -30.64 -32.85 -46.79
CA LYS A 38 -30.07 -33.81 -47.75
C LYS A 38 -28.85 -34.46 -47.09
N ILE A 39 -29.04 -35.68 -46.60
CA ILE A 39 -27.97 -36.54 -46.08
C ILE A 39 -26.97 -36.80 -47.22
N PRO A 40 -25.72 -36.31 -47.12
CA PRO A 40 -24.73 -36.56 -48.16
C PRO A 40 -24.35 -38.04 -48.18
N LYS A 41 -24.16 -38.54 -49.41
CA LYS A 41 -23.74 -39.90 -49.74
C LYS A 41 -22.47 -40.27 -48.95
N ARG A 42 -22.46 -41.51 -48.43
CA ARG A 42 -21.35 -42.23 -47.77
C ARG A 42 -20.03 -41.44 -47.79
N LEU A 43 -19.75 -40.72 -46.70
CA LEU A 43 -18.41 -40.19 -46.46
C LEU A 43 -17.44 -41.37 -46.51
N SER A 44 -16.47 -41.30 -47.41
CA SER A 44 -15.40 -42.29 -47.44
C SER A 44 -14.65 -42.26 -46.11
N LEU A 45 -14.19 -43.43 -45.65
CA LEU A 45 -13.47 -43.60 -44.38
C LEU A 45 -12.26 -42.65 -44.27
N ASN A 46 -11.70 -42.24 -45.41
CA ASN A 46 -10.58 -41.31 -45.50
C ASN A 46 -10.99 -39.86 -45.22
N THR A 47 -12.20 -39.44 -45.60
CA THR A 47 -12.72 -38.08 -45.37
C THR A 47 -13.04 -37.83 -43.89
N ALA A 48 -13.51 -38.87 -43.18
CA ALA A 48 -13.73 -38.81 -41.75
C ALA A 48 -12.42 -38.74 -40.94
N ARG A 49 -11.38 -39.46 -41.39
CA ARG A 49 -10.02 -39.41 -40.81
C ARG A 49 -9.37 -38.04 -40.96
N THR A 50 -9.47 -37.42 -42.13
CA THR A 50 -8.92 -36.06 -42.34
C THR A 50 -9.65 -35.01 -41.53
N LEU A 51 -10.98 -35.08 -41.43
CA LEU A 51 -11.75 -34.17 -40.56
C LEU A 51 -11.37 -34.31 -39.08
N PHE A 52 -11.15 -35.53 -38.59
CA PHE A 52 -10.73 -35.77 -37.21
C PHE A 52 -9.31 -35.24 -36.93
N LEU A 53 -8.38 -35.38 -37.89
CA LEU A 53 -7.03 -34.83 -37.78
C LEU A 53 -7.02 -33.29 -37.78
N ILE A 54 -7.83 -32.66 -38.64
CA ILE A 54 -7.96 -31.20 -38.69
C ILE A 54 -8.59 -30.67 -37.40
N LEU A 55 -9.63 -31.33 -36.87
CA LEU A 55 -10.27 -30.94 -35.61
C LEU A 55 -9.31 -31.09 -34.42
N SER A 56 -8.56 -32.20 -34.35
CA SER A 56 -7.51 -32.42 -33.34
C SER A 56 -6.43 -31.33 -33.39
N MET A 57 -5.95 -30.99 -34.59
CA MET A 57 -4.96 -29.94 -34.79
C MET A 57 -5.49 -28.55 -34.40
N PHE A 58 -6.78 -28.29 -34.62
CA PHE A 58 -7.43 -27.05 -34.19
C PHE A 58 -7.56 -26.97 -32.65
N PHE A 59 -7.92 -28.07 -31.97
CA PHE A 59 -7.99 -28.11 -30.50
C PHE A 59 -6.61 -27.95 -29.83
N LEU A 60 -5.54 -28.44 -30.45
CA LEU A 60 -4.17 -28.22 -29.98
C LEU A 60 -3.71 -26.76 -30.08
N GLN A 61 -4.27 -25.98 -31.02
CA GLN A 61 -3.94 -24.56 -31.18
C GLN A 61 -4.68 -23.61 -30.23
N VAL A 62 -5.86 -24.00 -29.72
CA VAL A 62 -6.66 -23.15 -28.80
C VAL A 62 -6.12 -23.16 -27.37
N GLY A 63 -5.29 -24.15 -26.99
CA GLY A 63 -4.78 -24.33 -25.63
C GLY A 63 -3.75 -23.30 -25.13
N CYS A 64 -3.08 -22.57 -26.03
CA CYS A 64 -2.01 -21.65 -25.66
C CYS A 64 -2.45 -20.18 -25.44
N ALA A 65 -3.71 -19.82 -25.73
CA ALA A 65 -4.13 -18.42 -25.76
C ALA A 65 -4.73 -17.87 -24.44
N LEU A 66 -4.90 -18.71 -23.40
CA LEU A 66 -5.73 -18.36 -22.22
C LEU A 66 -5.00 -18.35 -20.86
N THR A 67 -3.67 -18.18 -20.82
CA THR A 67 -2.97 -17.93 -19.54
C THR A 67 -2.35 -16.54 -19.54
N THR A 68 -3.16 -15.52 -19.27
CA THR A 68 -2.66 -14.23 -18.78
C THR A 68 -2.53 -14.35 -17.26
N ARG A 69 -1.33 -14.67 -16.77
CA ARG A 69 -1.05 -14.53 -15.33
C ARG A 69 -1.08 -13.05 -15.00
N ASP A 70 -2.04 -12.62 -14.19
CA ASP A 70 -2.04 -11.29 -13.60
C ASP A 70 -0.76 -11.08 -12.80
N ALA A 71 0.06 -10.11 -13.19
CA ALA A 71 1.31 -9.81 -12.50
C ALA A 71 1.06 -9.12 -11.16
N ILE A 72 1.76 -9.57 -10.11
CA ILE A 72 1.79 -8.89 -8.82
C ILE A 72 2.67 -7.64 -8.97
N THR A 73 2.16 -6.50 -8.51
CA THR A 73 2.90 -5.23 -8.49
C THR A 73 3.43 -4.98 -7.08
N TYR A 74 4.74 -4.70 -6.99
CA TYR A 74 5.39 -4.38 -5.73
C TYR A 74 5.61 -2.87 -5.61
N HIS A 75 5.39 -2.34 -4.42
CA HIS A 75 5.48 -0.93 -4.09
C HIS A 75 6.56 -0.70 -3.04
N THR A 76 7.26 0.41 -3.16
CA THR A 76 8.26 0.88 -2.20
C THR A 76 8.05 2.38 -1.94
N PHE A 77 8.56 2.85 -0.81
CA PHE A 77 8.58 4.28 -0.52
C PHE A 77 9.84 4.93 -1.10
N ASN A 78 9.64 6.01 -1.83
CA ASN A 78 10.73 6.76 -2.42
C ASN A 78 10.37 8.24 -2.51
N TYR A 79 11.22 9.08 -1.94
CA TYR A 79 11.23 10.52 -2.15
C TYR A 79 12.66 11.06 -1.99
N PRO A 80 12.97 12.23 -2.60
CA PRO A 80 14.29 12.81 -2.54
C PRO A 80 14.75 13.09 -1.10
N SER A 81 15.97 12.68 -0.77
CA SER A 81 16.59 12.96 0.53
C SER A 81 16.67 14.48 0.76
N PRO A 82 16.49 14.96 2.01
CA PRO A 82 16.72 16.36 2.34
C PRO A 82 18.20 16.75 2.13
N PRO A 83 18.49 18.05 1.95
CA PRO A 83 19.87 18.54 1.88
C PRO A 83 20.67 18.16 3.14
N THR A 84 21.94 17.82 2.94
CA THR A 84 22.82 17.47 4.05
C THR A 84 23.31 18.72 4.78
N GLU A 85 23.06 18.80 6.09
CA GLU A 85 23.62 19.82 6.96
C GLU A 85 24.95 19.34 7.56
N LYS A 86 25.96 20.23 7.61
CA LYS A 86 27.32 19.88 8.07
C LYS A 86 27.56 20.14 9.55
N THR A 87 26.73 20.95 10.19
CA THR A 87 26.93 21.38 11.58
C THR A 87 25.91 20.69 12.46
N SER A 88 26.39 19.96 13.47
CA SER A 88 25.49 19.30 14.38
C SER A 88 24.97 20.20 15.50
N VAL A 89 23.69 20.05 15.79
CA VAL A 89 23.02 20.76 16.91
C VAL A 89 23.42 20.12 18.23
N SER A 90 23.47 18.80 18.27
CA SER A 90 23.92 18.01 19.42
C SER A 90 25.23 17.27 19.11
N PRO A 91 26.21 17.23 20.05
CA PRO A 91 27.42 16.44 19.90
C PRO A 91 27.19 14.94 20.15
N ASP A 92 26.00 14.57 20.64
CA ASP A 92 25.70 13.20 21.07
C ASP A 92 25.16 12.34 19.92
N THR A 93 25.07 11.03 20.17
CA THR A 93 24.52 10.05 19.22
C THR A 93 23.02 9.84 19.46
N LEU A 94 22.25 9.81 18.36
CA LEU A 94 20.86 9.36 18.31
C LEU A 94 20.79 7.91 17.82
N MET A 95 20.08 7.07 18.58
CA MET A 95 19.63 5.74 18.17
C MET A 95 18.23 5.83 17.55
N VAL A 96 18.03 5.26 16.37
CA VAL A 96 16.69 5.10 15.78
C VAL A 96 16.28 3.65 15.91
N TYR A 97 15.27 3.40 16.73
CA TYR A 97 14.65 2.08 16.85
C TYR A 97 13.78 1.78 15.64
N HIS A 98 13.60 0.49 15.35
CA HIS A 98 12.66 0.05 14.34
C HIS A 98 11.24 0.50 14.69
N PHE A 99 10.59 1.17 13.75
CA PHE A 99 9.22 1.62 13.92
C PHE A 99 8.29 0.42 13.90
N LEU A 100 7.36 0.37 14.84
CA LEU A 100 6.39 -0.71 14.93
C LEU A 100 5.16 -0.40 14.09
N LEU A 101 4.48 -1.43 13.62
CA LEU A 101 3.14 -1.33 13.02
C LEU A 101 2.11 -1.67 14.09
N ASP A 102 1.02 -0.90 14.11
CA ASP A 102 -0.19 -1.30 14.83
C ASP A 102 -0.71 -2.64 14.27
N PRO A 103 -1.16 -3.58 15.12
CA PRO A 103 -1.62 -4.90 14.68
C PRO A 103 -2.74 -4.89 13.65
N GLU A 104 -3.50 -3.79 13.54
CA GLU A 104 -4.56 -3.62 12.55
C GLU A 104 -4.04 -3.32 11.14
N ILE A 105 -2.75 -2.98 10.97
CA ILE A 105 -2.17 -2.64 9.68
C ILE A 105 -1.72 -3.89 8.92
N GLU A 106 -2.17 -4.02 7.68
CA GLU A 106 -1.71 -5.07 6.76
C GLU A 106 -0.27 -4.82 6.30
N MET A 107 0.62 -5.76 6.59
CA MET A 107 2.06 -5.63 6.35
C MET A 107 2.46 -5.99 4.91
N HIS A 108 1.66 -6.81 4.21
CA HIS A 108 2.07 -7.39 2.93
C HIS A 108 1.43 -6.69 1.73
N THR A 109 0.25 -6.11 1.89
CA THR A 109 -0.52 -5.52 0.80
C THR A 109 -0.86 -4.07 1.08
N LEU A 110 -1.07 -3.32 -0.01
CA LEU A 110 -1.60 -1.98 0.08
C LEU A 110 -3.10 -2.05 0.46
N ALA A 111 -3.41 -1.58 1.67
CA ALA A 111 -4.77 -1.41 2.15
C ALA A 111 -5.42 -0.15 1.54
N ILE A 112 -6.62 -0.29 0.98
CA ILE A 112 -7.45 0.84 0.52
C ILE A 112 -8.86 0.67 1.08
N SER A 113 -9.26 1.58 1.97
CA SER A 113 -10.58 1.57 2.59
C SER A 113 -11.61 2.38 1.80
N CYS A 114 -12.87 1.95 1.86
CA CYS A 114 -14.01 2.66 1.26
C CYS A 114 -15.03 3.06 2.35
N GLU A 115 -15.69 4.20 2.16
CA GLU A 115 -16.65 4.84 3.08
C GLU A 115 -17.77 3.93 3.62
N LYS A 116 -18.10 2.81 2.95
CA LYS A 116 -19.07 1.80 3.43
C LYS A 116 -18.48 0.79 4.42
N GLY A 117 -17.34 1.09 5.03
CA GLY A 117 -16.71 0.24 6.04
C GLY A 117 -16.12 -1.07 5.50
N SER A 118 -15.95 -1.20 4.18
CA SER A 118 -15.19 -2.32 3.61
C SER A 118 -13.76 -1.87 3.35
N GLU A 119 -12.83 -2.49 4.05
CA GLU A 119 -11.43 -2.48 3.68
C GLU A 119 -11.25 -3.38 2.45
N LYS A 120 -10.62 -2.84 1.40
CA LYS A 120 -10.21 -3.62 0.25
C LYS A 120 -8.69 -3.65 0.22
N SER A 121 -8.14 -4.71 0.80
CA SER A 121 -6.78 -5.13 0.50
C SER A 121 -6.72 -5.54 -0.97
N ILE A 122 -5.94 -4.82 -1.79
CA ILE A 122 -5.81 -5.18 -3.20
C ILE A 122 -4.72 -6.24 -3.31
N LEU A 123 -5.13 -7.51 -3.32
CA LEU A 123 -4.25 -8.69 -3.28
C LEU A 123 -3.10 -8.72 -4.31
N LYS A 124 -3.21 -7.92 -5.39
CA LYS A 124 -2.21 -7.78 -6.46
C LYS A 124 -1.19 -6.67 -6.23
N HIS A 125 -1.38 -5.80 -5.23
CA HIS A 125 -0.47 -4.71 -4.90
C HIS A 125 0.13 -4.96 -3.53
N ARG A 126 1.42 -5.26 -3.52
CA ARG A 126 2.17 -5.67 -2.34
C ARG A 126 3.23 -4.67 -1.99
N TRP A 127 3.56 -4.58 -0.71
CA TRP A 127 4.78 -3.92 -0.31
C TRP A 127 5.97 -4.79 -0.72
N GLN A 128 7.02 -4.16 -1.22
CA GLN A 128 8.26 -4.84 -1.58
C GLN A 128 8.96 -5.41 -0.34
N GLU A 129 8.89 -4.66 0.76
CA GLU A 129 9.40 -5.02 2.09
C GLU A 129 8.35 -4.63 3.14
N ASN A 130 8.57 -4.98 4.41
CA ASN A 130 7.70 -4.52 5.47
C ASN A 130 7.68 -2.97 5.49
N PRO A 131 6.50 -2.32 5.43
CA PRO A 131 6.43 -0.87 5.39
C PRO A 131 7.02 -0.19 6.63
N ALA A 132 7.04 -0.84 7.79
CA ALA A 132 7.71 -0.32 8.98
C ALA A 132 9.23 -0.22 8.79
N ASP A 133 9.86 -1.23 8.18
CA ASP A 133 11.28 -1.23 7.85
C ASP A 133 11.59 -0.10 6.85
N MET A 134 10.82 -0.01 5.76
CA MET A 134 11.00 1.04 4.76
C MET A 134 10.89 2.45 5.37
N ILE A 135 9.91 2.68 6.25
CA ILE A 135 9.73 3.97 6.93
C ILE A 135 10.88 4.25 7.90
N THR A 136 11.32 3.24 8.66
CA THR A 136 12.46 3.36 9.58
C THR A 136 13.73 3.79 8.83
N GLU A 137 14.02 3.14 7.70
CA GLU A 137 15.20 3.46 6.89
C GLU A 137 15.14 4.88 6.31
N LEU A 138 13.97 5.33 5.86
CA LEU A 138 13.78 6.70 5.38
C LEU A 138 13.97 7.74 6.50
N VAL A 139 13.43 7.47 7.70
CA VAL A 139 13.61 8.32 8.87
C VAL A 139 15.09 8.38 9.29
N LEU A 140 15.76 7.23 9.33
CA LEU A 140 17.19 7.13 9.65
C LEU A 140 18.04 7.92 8.64
N ARG A 141 17.79 7.72 7.35
CA ARG A 141 18.46 8.45 6.25
C ARG A 141 18.31 9.96 6.40
N ASP A 142 17.08 10.42 6.61
CA ASP A 142 16.78 11.84 6.66
C ASP A 142 17.31 12.50 7.93
N LEU A 143 17.29 11.79 9.07
CA LEU A 143 17.90 12.27 10.31
C LEU A 143 19.43 12.31 10.22
N LYS A 144 20.06 11.31 9.60
CA LYS A 144 21.50 11.36 9.26
C LYS A 144 21.83 12.57 8.41
N ALA A 145 21.06 12.82 7.35
CA ALA A 145 21.28 13.96 6.45
C ALA A 145 21.05 15.31 7.16
N SER A 146 20.10 15.39 8.09
CA SER A 146 19.75 16.63 8.80
C SER A 146 20.84 17.21 9.71
N GLY A 147 21.86 16.41 10.03
CA GLY A 147 22.93 16.81 10.94
C GLY A 147 22.49 17.10 12.38
N LEU A 148 21.25 16.85 12.80
CA LEU A 148 20.79 17.22 14.16
C LEU A 148 21.66 16.64 15.29
N PHE A 149 22.27 15.48 15.06
CA PHE A 149 23.15 14.77 15.98
C PHE A 149 24.50 14.51 15.32
N ALA A 150 25.57 14.39 16.11
CA ALA A 150 26.90 14.08 15.59
C ALA A 150 26.95 12.70 14.91
N ARG A 151 26.16 11.75 15.43
CA ARG A 151 25.88 10.46 14.79
C ARG A 151 24.41 10.12 14.95
N THR A 152 23.85 9.56 13.88
CA THR A 152 22.55 8.87 13.92
C THR A 152 22.78 7.44 13.46
N VAL A 153 22.35 6.47 14.26
CA VAL A 153 22.58 5.04 14.04
C VAL A 153 21.29 4.25 14.20
N ASP A 154 21.22 3.08 13.57
CA ASP A 154 20.14 2.12 13.75
C ASP A 154 20.33 1.26 15.02
N GLN A 155 19.26 0.58 15.43
CA GLN A 155 19.20 -0.30 16.59
C GLN A 155 20.18 -1.48 16.60
N LEU A 156 20.77 -1.85 15.46
CA LEU A 156 21.76 -2.93 15.37
C LEU A 156 23.17 -2.41 15.66
N SER A 157 23.35 -1.08 15.75
CA SER A 157 24.63 -0.47 16.08
C SER A 157 25.03 -0.70 17.54
N THR A 158 26.31 -0.97 17.76
CA THR A 158 26.93 -1.05 19.10
C THR A 158 27.40 0.30 19.63
N ALA A 159 27.13 1.40 18.92
CA ALA A 159 27.52 2.73 19.34
C ALA A 159 26.79 3.13 20.62
N ARG A 160 27.52 3.76 21.56
CA ARG A 160 26.88 4.41 22.71
C ARG A 160 26.02 5.56 22.21
N TYR A 161 24.78 5.61 22.69
CA TYR A 161 23.81 6.65 22.38
C TYR A 161 23.29 7.30 23.66
N ARG A 162 22.94 8.59 23.54
CA ARG A 162 22.26 9.34 24.59
C ARG A 162 20.79 9.47 24.26
N TYR A 163 20.47 9.76 23.01
CA TYR A 163 19.09 9.93 22.57
C TYR A 163 18.59 8.67 21.88
N ALA A 164 17.31 8.37 22.04
CA ALA A 164 16.65 7.35 21.21
C ALA A 164 15.32 7.85 20.65
N LEU A 165 15.03 7.45 19.41
CA LEU A 165 13.79 7.71 18.71
C LEU A 165 13.05 6.39 18.51
N GLU A 166 11.80 6.36 18.97
CA GLU A 166 10.88 5.25 18.78
C GLU A 166 9.66 5.72 18.00
N GLY A 167 9.07 4.83 17.20
CA GLY A 167 7.89 5.12 16.40
C GLY A 167 6.88 3.98 16.38
N LEU A 168 5.60 4.33 16.35
CA LEU A 168 4.48 3.41 16.15
C LEU A 168 3.58 3.96 15.04
N ILE A 169 3.52 3.24 13.92
CA ILE A 169 2.68 3.56 12.78
C ILE A 169 1.28 3.02 13.10
N ARG A 170 0.32 3.94 13.22
CA ARG A 170 -1.08 3.65 13.57
C ARG A 170 -1.98 3.49 12.36
N GLN A 171 -1.67 4.21 11.27
CA GLN A 171 -2.43 4.13 10.02
C GLN A 171 -1.47 4.28 8.85
N LEU A 172 -1.60 3.39 7.87
CA LEU A 172 -0.87 3.43 6.61
C LEU A 172 -1.74 2.82 5.51
N GLN A 173 -2.57 3.65 4.86
CA GLN A 173 -3.54 3.15 3.90
C GLN A 173 -4.00 4.22 2.91
N GLY A 174 -4.58 3.77 1.80
CA GLY A 174 -5.48 4.59 1.00
C GLY A 174 -6.88 4.65 1.62
N GLU A 175 -7.58 5.74 1.38
CA GLU A 175 -8.95 5.94 1.84
C GLU A 175 -9.76 6.63 0.73
N ILE A 176 -10.92 6.07 0.38
CA ILE A 176 -11.84 6.62 -0.62
C ILE A 176 -13.10 7.12 0.10
N LYS A 177 -13.27 8.45 0.11
CA LYS A 177 -14.42 9.17 0.69
C LYS A 177 -15.07 10.06 -0.35
N ASN A 178 -16.39 10.01 -0.47
CA ASN A 178 -17.16 10.88 -1.37
C ASN A 178 -16.62 10.90 -2.82
N GLY A 179 -16.16 9.75 -3.31
CA GLY A 179 -15.58 9.59 -4.65
C GLY A 179 -14.16 10.15 -4.82
N LYS A 180 -13.52 10.64 -3.75
CA LYS A 180 -12.14 11.14 -3.75
C LYS A 180 -11.24 10.17 -3.00
N ALA A 181 -10.03 9.97 -3.51
CA ALA A 181 -9.03 9.11 -2.90
C ALA A 181 -7.99 9.93 -2.14
N PHE A 182 -7.55 9.41 -0.99
CA PHE A 182 -6.56 10.02 -0.10
C PHE A 182 -5.56 8.97 0.36
N ALA A 183 -4.35 9.39 0.64
CA ALA A 183 -3.39 8.65 1.44
C ALA A 183 -3.47 9.11 2.89
N ARG A 184 -3.55 8.16 3.83
CA ARG A 184 -3.65 8.44 5.25
C ARG A 184 -2.47 7.80 5.98
N LEU A 185 -1.73 8.67 6.68
CA LEU A 185 -0.58 8.30 7.48
C LEU A 185 -0.74 8.83 8.89
N VAL A 186 -0.65 7.95 9.89
CA VAL A 186 -0.60 8.33 11.30
C VAL A 186 0.58 7.62 11.96
N ILE A 187 1.45 8.40 12.59
CA ILE A 187 2.63 7.89 13.29
C ILE A 187 2.72 8.57 14.66
N GLU A 188 2.85 7.78 15.71
CA GLU A 188 3.25 8.23 17.04
C GLU A 188 4.76 8.12 17.17
N VAL A 189 5.41 9.17 17.67
CA VAL A 189 6.87 9.21 17.82
C VAL A 189 7.23 9.68 19.22
N SER A 190 8.23 9.05 19.82
CA SER A 190 8.80 9.42 21.10
C SER A 190 10.32 9.61 20.98
N LEU A 191 10.82 10.76 21.44
CA LEU A 191 12.25 11.05 21.59
C LEU A 191 12.60 11.03 23.08
N MET A 192 13.62 10.25 23.44
CA MET A 192 14.06 10.07 24.82
C MET A 192 15.52 10.51 25.02
N ASP A 193 15.86 10.99 26.23
CA ASP A 193 17.22 11.24 26.72
C ASP A 193 17.57 10.22 27.81
N PHE A 194 18.50 9.32 27.51
CA PHE A 194 18.94 8.26 28.41
C PHE A 194 19.99 8.71 29.43
N ASP A 195 20.63 9.87 29.23
CA ASP A 195 21.55 10.46 30.20
C ASP A 195 20.84 11.45 31.15
N ALA A 196 19.51 11.58 31.06
CA ALA A 196 18.74 12.41 31.97
C ALA A 196 18.89 11.94 33.45
N PRO A 197 19.04 12.87 34.42
CA PRO A 197 19.22 12.52 35.84
C PRO A 197 18.07 11.66 36.40
N LEU A 198 18.38 10.83 37.39
CA LEU A 198 17.35 10.06 38.10
C LEU A 198 16.27 10.99 38.68
N GLY A 199 15.00 10.64 38.43
CA GLY A 199 13.84 11.42 38.88
C GLY A 199 13.37 12.49 37.89
N MET A 200 14.07 12.71 36.77
CA MET A 200 13.62 13.57 35.68
C MET A 200 12.89 12.78 34.58
N ASP A 201 11.96 13.44 33.89
CA ASP A 201 11.32 12.87 32.71
C ASP A 201 12.37 12.69 31.60
N LYS A 202 12.50 11.44 31.15
CA LYS A 202 13.39 11.06 30.04
C LYS A 202 12.78 11.38 28.68
N SER A 203 11.48 11.66 28.60
CA SER A 203 10.82 12.02 27.35
C SER A 203 11.08 13.49 27.00
N LEU A 204 11.79 13.72 25.89
CA LEU A 204 12.01 15.06 25.35
C LEU A 204 10.82 15.53 24.50
N MET A 205 10.16 14.59 23.83
CA MET A 205 9.07 14.83 22.91
C MET A 205 8.26 13.55 22.73
N ARG A 206 6.94 13.67 22.74
CA ARG A 206 6.03 12.62 22.30
C ARG A 206 4.91 13.25 21.49
N GLU A 207 4.81 12.90 20.23
CA GLU A 207 3.89 13.55 19.29
C GLU A 207 3.17 12.52 18.41
N THR A 208 1.93 12.84 18.04
CA THR A 208 1.17 12.07 17.05
C THR A 208 1.03 12.87 15.76
N TYR A 209 1.68 12.41 14.71
CA TYR A 209 1.64 13.00 13.40
C TYR A 209 0.48 12.42 12.60
N ARG A 210 -0.29 13.27 11.95
CA ARG A 210 -1.45 12.87 11.12
C ARG A 210 -1.38 13.61 9.79
N PHE A 211 -1.36 12.85 8.71
CA PHE A 211 -1.35 13.35 7.35
C PHE A 211 -2.47 12.71 6.55
N GLU A 212 -3.22 13.54 5.83
CA GLU A 212 -4.18 13.14 4.82
C GLU A 212 -3.81 13.88 3.54
N VAL A 213 -3.31 13.15 2.54
CA VAL A 213 -2.82 13.71 1.28
C VAL A 213 -3.77 13.27 0.16
N PRO A 214 -4.37 14.19 -0.61
CA PRO A 214 -5.23 13.81 -1.72
C PRO A 214 -4.43 13.05 -2.78
N SER A 215 -4.99 11.94 -3.25
CA SER A 215 -4.48 11.19 -4.40
C SER A 215 -5.10 11.73 -5.69
N VAL A 216 -4.35 11.67 -6.79
CA VAL A 216 -4.81 12.11 -8.11
C VAL A 216 -6.03 11.31 -8.56
N ASP A 217 -6.01 10.00 -8.34
CA ASP A 217 -7.12 9.10 -8.59
C ASP A 217 -7.14 7.96 -7.56
N SER A 218 -8.08 7.03 -7.68
CA SER A 218 -8.21 5.88 -6.77
C SER A 218 -7.30 4.70 -7.12
N LYS A 219 -6.34 4.88 -8.03
CA LYS A 219 -5.43 3.78 -8.40
C LYS A 219 -4.36 3.58 -7.33
N PRO A 220 -3.90 2.34 -7.12
CA PRO A 220 -2.85 2.01 -6.16
C PRO A 220 -1.59 2.86 -6.31
N GLU A 221 -1.14 3.09 -7.54
CA GLU A 221 0.07 3.85 -7.84
C GLU A 221 -0.05 5.31 -7.39
N SER A 222 -1.20 5.93 -7.64
CA SER A 222 -1.50 7.30 -7.23
C SER A 222 -1.58 7.43 -5.71
N ILE A 223 -2.16 6.43 -5.04
CA ILE A 223 -2.24 6.38 -3.57
C ILE A 223 -0.84 6.22 -2.97
N VAL A 224 0.01 5.35 -3.54
CA VAL A 224 1.41 5.20 -3.11
C VAL A 224 2.20 6.50 -3.33
N ALA A 225 1.97 7.22 -4.43
CA ALA A 225 2.57 8.53 -4.64
C ALA A 225 2.13 9.55 -3.56
N ALA A 226 0.85 9.54 -3.18
CA ALA A 226 0.35 10.38 -2.09
C ALA A 226 0.91 9.96 -0.71
N LEU A 227 1.11 8.66 -0.46
CA LEU A 227 1.80 8.16 0.75
C LEU A 227 3.27 8.60 0.79
N ASN A 228 3.98 8.58 -0.34
CA ASN A 228 5.34 9.12 -0.44
C ASN A 228 5.40 10.59 -0.05
N GLN A 229 4.43 11.38 -0.51
CA GLN A 229 4.32 12.79 -0.13
C GLN A 229 4.02 12.94 1.37
N ALA A 230 3.10 12.15 1.94
CA ALA A 230 2.82 12.15 3.37
C ALA A 230 4.06 11.81 4.22
N LEU A 231 4.87 10.85 3.79
CA LEU A 231 6.12 10.47 4.47
C LEU A 231 7.20 11.55 4.40
N LYS A 232 7.30 12.25 3.26
CA LYS A 232 8.21 13.40 3.10
C LYS A 232 7.83 14.55 4.05
N ASP A 233 6.53 14.83 4.15
CA ASP A 233 6.01 15.87 5.03
C ASP A 233 6.17 15.49 6.50
N PHE A 234 5.94 14.21 6.84
CA PHE A 234 6.26 13.63 8.14
C PHE A 234 7.73 13.82 8.51
N SER A 235 8.66 13.38 7.66
CA SER A 235 10.10 13.52 7.90
C SER A 235 10.50 14.98 8.13
N THR A 236 9.96 15.90 7.33
CA THR A 236 10.24 17.33 7.46
C THR A 236 9.76 17.90 8.80
N ARG A 237 8.53 17.55 9.20
CA ARG A 237 7.96 18.01 10.46
C ARG A 237 8.69 17.39 11.65
N LEU A 238 8.95 16.08 11.61
CA LEU A 238 9.70 15.36 12.64
C LEU A 238 11.07 16.00 12.93
N ARG A 239 11.85 16.29 11.88
CA ARG A 239 13.16 16.95 12.05
C ARG A 239 13.05 18.33 12.70
N THR A 240 12.02 19.08 12.33
CA THR A 240 11.75 20.42 12.89
C THR A 240 11.41 20.32 14.38
N ASP A 241 10.52 19.38 14.73
CA ASP A 241 10.05 19.19 16.10
C ASP A 241 11.17 18.64 17.01
N ILE A 242 12.03 17.74 16.49
CA ILE A 242 13.24 17.26 17.20
C ILE A 242 14.19 18.43 17.48
N ARG A 243 14.49 19.28 16.48
CA ARG A 243 15.36 20.45 16.68
C ARG A 243 14.82 21.34 17.80
N ALA A 244 13.54 21.65 17.75
CA ALA A 244 12.89 22.47 18.77
C ALA A 244 12.93 21.81 20.16
N ALA A 245 12.80 20.49 20.25
CA ALA A 245 12.92 19.75 21.51
C ALA A 245 14.35 19.82 22.09
N LEU A 246 15.37 19.66 21.25
CA LEU A 246 16.79 19.79 21.64
C LEU A 246 17.11 21.21 22.14
N ASP A 247 16.63 22.23 21.43
CA ASP A 247 16.84 23.63 21.80
C ASP A 247 16.24 23.94 23.18
N ARG A 248 15.00 23.50 23.44
CA ARG A 248 14.34 23.66 24.74
C ARG A 248 15.08 22.92 25.86
N HIS A 249 15.57 21.72 25.59
CA HIS A 249 16.28 20.92 26.58
C HIS A 249 17.64 21.55 26.94
N SER A 250 18.40 22.01 25.94
CA SER A 250 19.69 22.67 26.17
C SER A 250 19.57 23.98 26.97
N ALA A 251 18.47 24.72 26.78
CA ALA A 251 18.18 25.94 27.54
C ALA A 251 17.86 25.65 29.02
N LYS A 252 17.20 24.53 29.30
CA LYS A 252 16.85 24.12 30.68
C LYS A 252 18.07 23.62 31.46
N SER A 253 19.02 22.97 30.80
CA SER A 253 20.25 22.47 31.44
C SER A 253 21.23 23.58 31.86
N LYS A 254 21.06 24.81 31.37
CA LYS A 254 21.94 25.96 31.71
C LYS A 254 21.44 26.81 32.88
N ARG A 255 20.24 26.53 33.41
CA ARG A 255 19.67 27.20 34.60
C ARG A 255 19.84 26.31 35.82
#